data_AF-A0A7S2JRS1-F1
#
_entry.id   AF-A0A7S2JRS1-F1
#
_cell.length_a   1.000
_cell.length_b   1.000
_cell.length_c   1.000
_cell.angle_alpha   90.00
_cell.angle_beta   90.00
_cell.angle_gamma   90.00
#
_symmetry.space_group_name_H-M   'P 1'
#
loop_
_entity.id
_entity.type
_entity.pdbx_description
1 polymer ?
#
loop_
_entity_poly.entity_id
_entity_poly.type
_entity_poly.pdbx_seq_one_letter_code
_entity_poly.pdbx_strand_id
1 'polypeptide(L)'
;SITRQTVADVADFLISPMVPGPLYFAGLLGLPDVDEPEADGDGSATEDSERLGRLWELRLCIEHVKDVLEAYAANGERDPLSTAEEMLGIVEDTLRRVAVLGVAPDGPAEEAADAAEVVAASTRGGRSGDGKAGQGVLLKAIGSMTGRRGALTASLCSSRLYISGLLEAVLGELTDWRASPSDAELATWRRWDLIFDRLARHAGGDPRRDEDPGDPCCEGVACSGEPESAAG
;
A
#
# COMPACT_ATOMS: atom_id res chain seq x y z
N SER A 1 23.87 9.22 11.87
CA SER A 1 23.28 8.85 13.16
C SER A 1 22.91 7.38 13.11
N ILE A 2 23.22 6.64 14.18
CA ILE A 2 22.89 5.22 14.33
C ILE A 2 21.38 4.98 14.23
N THR A 3 20.57 5.93 14.73
CA THR A 3 19.09 5.86 14.72
C THR A 3 18.49 5.85 13.32
N ARG A 4 19.08 6.60 12.38
CA ARG A 4 18.63 6.63 10.98
C ARG A 4 18.94 5.35 10.20
N GLN A 5 20.00 4.62 10.58
CA GLN A 5 20.34 3.34 9.97
C GLN A 5 19.41 2.24 10.47
N THR A 6 19.05 2.25 11.76
CA THR A 6 18.07 1.30 12.33
C THR A 6 16.70 1.38 11.66
N VAL A 7 16.20 2.57 11.31
CA VAL A 7 14.91 2.70 10.61
C VAL A 7 14.97 2.09 9.21
N ALA A 8 16.08 2.29 8.48
CA ALA A 8 16.27 1.70 7.15
C ALA A 8 16.37 0.17 7.21
N ASP A 9 17.16 -0.36 8.15
CA ASP A 9 17.34 -1.81 8.31
C ASP A 9 16.04 -2.51 8.76
N VAL A 10 15.22 -1.83 9.58
CA VAL A 10 13.90 -2.32 9.96
C VAL A 10 12.91 -2.21 8.80
N ALA A 11 12.96 -1.14 8.01
CA ALA A 11 12.15 -1.03 6.80
C ALA A 11 12.46 -2.18 5.83
N ASP A 12 13.73 -2.48 5.58
CA ASP A 12 14.16 -3.62 4.74
C ASP A 12 13.67 -4.96 5.30
N PHE A 13 13.72 -5.15 6.63
CA PHE A 13 13.18 -6.35 7.29
C PHE A 13 11.65 -6.46 7.19
N LEU A 14 10.94 -5.33 7.25
CA LEU A 14 9.48 -5.30 7.14
C LEU A 14 9.01 -5.52 5.70
N ILE A 15 9.78 -5.06 4.72
CA ILE A 15 9.58 -5.21 3.26
C ILE A 15 9.93 -6.65 2.81
N SER A 16 10.97 -7.27 3.38
CA SER A 16 11.40 -8.63 3.01
C SER A 16 11.73 -9.48 4.25
N PRO A 17 10.75 -10.21 4.83
CA PRO A 17 10.93 -10.93 6.10
C PRO A 17 11.83 -12.17 6.01
N MET A 18 12.33 -12.51 4.80
CA MET A 18 13.13 -13.70 4.55
C MET A 18 14.62 -13.56 4.92
N VAL A 19 15.07 -12.38 5.35
CA VAL A 19 16.44 -12.17 5.82
C VAL A 19 16.39 -11.58 7.23
N PRO A 20 16.73 -12.33 8.29
CA PRO A 20 16.85 -11.75 9.62
C PRO A 20 17.94 -10.69 9.59
N GLY A 21 17.55 -9.42 9.76
CA GLY A 21 18.48 -8.31 9.82
C GLY A 21 19.45 -8.45 11.01
N PRO A 22 20.73 -8.04 10.86
CA PRO A 22 21.77 -8.25 11.88
C PRO A 22 21.56 -7.47 13.19
N LEU A 23 20.56 -6.59 13.28
CA LEU A 23 20.38 -5.68 14.42
C LEU A 23 19.53 -6.21 15.58
N TYR A 24 18.94 -7.41 15.46
CA TYR A 24 18.25 -8.04 16.59
C TYR A 24 19.17 -8.44 17.75
N PHE A 25 20.50 -8.34 17.60
CA PHE A 25 21.45 -8.70 18.64
C PHE A 25 21.94 -7.53 19.51
N ALA A 26 21.82 -6.27 19.08
CA ALA A 26 22.41 -5.16 19.82
C ALA A 26 21.60 -4.75 21.07
N GLY A 27 20.26 -4.89 21.04
CA GLY A 27 19.39 -4.56 22.18
C GLY A 27 19.34 -5.63 23.28
N LEU A 28 19.77 -6.87 22.98
CA LEU A 28 19.69 -7.99 23.94
C LEU A 28 20.99 -8.20 24.73
N LEU A 29 22.09 -7.53 24.36
CA LEU A 29 23.43 -7.77 24.91
C LEU A 29 23.82 -6.86 26.09
N GLY A 30 22.89 -6.11 26.68
CA GLY A 30 23.10 -5.44 27.97
C GLY A 30 24.44 -4.70 28.06
N LEU A 31 24.68 -3.78 27.12
CA LEU A 31 25.88 -2.96 27.18
C LEU A 31 25.85 -2.08 28.45
N PRO A 32 27.01 -1.92 29.11
CA PRO A 32 27.12 -1.35 30.45
C PRO A 32 26.67 0.12 30.50
N ASP A 33 26.09 0.50 31.63
CA ASP A 33 25.74 1.87 32.05
C ASP A 33 26.83 2.87 31.66
N VAL A 34 26.63 3.58 30.55
CA VAL A 34 27.41 4.76 30.20
C VAL A 34 26.64 5.96 30.77
N ASP A 35 27.27 6.66 31.71
CA ASP A 35 26.76 7.86 32.40
C ASP A 35 25.87 8.71 31.49
N GLU A 36 24.60 8.88 31.87
CA GLU A 36 23.61 9.67 31.14
C GLU A 36 24.12 11.12 31.01
N PRO A 37 24.50 11.58 29.81
CA PRO A 37 24.76 13.00 29.60
C PRO A 37 23.42 13.73 29.69
N GLU A 38 23.36 14.81 30.47
CA GLU A 38 22.18 15.66 30.61
C GLU A 38 21.64 16.03 29.22
N ALA A 39 20.49 15.43 28.90
CA ALA A 39 19.90 15.46 27.57
C ALA A 39 19.22 16.80 27.32
N ASP A 40 19.92 17.71 26.64
CA ASP A 40 19.25 18.71 25.82
C ASP A 40 18.45 17.95 24.76
N GLY A 41 17.15 17.82 25.03
CA GLY A 41 16.19 16.97 24.34
C GLY A 41 16.20 17.15 22.82
N ASP A 42 16.93 16.27 22.15
CA ASP A 42 16.83 16.07 20.71
C ASP A 42 15.54 15.28 20.43
N GLY A 43 14.51 15.96 19.93
CA GLY A 43 13.21 15.35 19.57
C GLY A 43 13.28 14.25 18.51
N SER A 44 14.49 13.93 18.02
CA SER A 44 14.74 12.91 17.00
C SER A 44 14.35 11.49 17.44
N ALA A 45 14.52 11.13 18.72
CA ALA A 45 14.22 9.79 19.22
C ALA A 45 12.72 9.47 19.24
N THR A 46 11.88 10.47 19.54
CA THR A 46 10.41 10.33 19.54
C THR A 46 9.85 10.22 18.14
N GLU A 47 10.38 11.00 17.19
CA GLU A 47 9.97 10.95 15.78
C GLU A 47 10.25 9.59 15.14
N ASP A 48 11.43 9.01 15.41
CA ASP A 48 11.81 7.69 14.89
C ASP A 48 10.89 6.57 15.43
N SER A 49 10.45 6.67 16.69
CA SER A 49 9.53 5.70 17.30
C SER A 49 8.12 5.76 16.69
N GLU A 50 7.58 6.96 16.52
CA GLU A 50 6.27 7.17 15.88
C GLU A 50 6.28 6.71 14.42
N ARG A 51 7.38 7.00 13.71
CA ARG A 51 7.60 6.55 12.34
C ARG A 51 7.61 5.02 12.24
N LEU A 52 8.32 4.35 13.15
CA LEU A 52 8.33 2.89 13.21
C LEU A 52 6.93 2.31 13.49
N GLY A 53 6.17 2.93 14.39
CA GLY A 53 4.78 2.57 14.65
C GLY A 53 3.91 2.66 13.38
N ARG A 54 4.05 3.74 12.61
CA ARG A 54 3.33 3.91 11.34
C ARG A 54 3.73 2.90 10.27
N LEU A 55 5.02 2.54 10.18
CA LEU A 55 5.49 1.48 9.26
C LEU A 55 4.90 0.11 9.63
N TRP A 56 4.83 -0.20 10.92
CA TRP A 56 4.19 -1.43 11.39
C TRP A 56 2.69 -1.45 11.05
N GLU A 57 2.00 -0.34 11.28
CA GLU A 57 0.58 -0.21 10.95
C GLU A 57 0.33 -0.29 9.44
N LEU A 58 1.20 0.30 8.62
CA LEU A 58 1.15 0.22 7.17
C LEU A 58 1.20 -1.25 6.73
N ARG A 59 2.14 -2.03 7.29
CA ARG A 59 2.28 -3.45 6.99
C ARG A 59 0.99 -4.22 7.30
N LEU A 60 0.37 -3.98 8.46
CA LEU A 60 -0.90 -4.63 8.82
C LEU A 60 -2.02 -4.27 7.84
N CYS A 61 -2.07 -3.02 7.39
CA CYS A 61 -3.04 -2.60 6.39
C CYS A 61 -2.80 -3.27 5.02
N ILE A 62 -1.53 -3.41 4.60
CA ILE A 62 -1.15 -4.08 3.35
C ILE A 62 -1.56 -5.55 3.38
N GLU A 63 -1.25 -6.28 4.47
CA GLU A 63 -1.67 -7.69 4.61
C GLU A 63 -3.20 -7.82 4.61
N HIS A 64 -3.91 -6.89 5.26
CA HIS A 64 -5.38 -6.92 5.24
C HIS A 64 -5.96 -6.70 3.84
N VAL A 65 -5.43 -5.72 3.08
CA VAL A 65 -5.83 -5.49 1.68
C VAL A 65 -5.56 -6.74 0.84
N LYS A 66 -4.39 -7.35 0.99
CA LYS A 66 -4.03 -8.60 0.32
C LYS A 66 -5.04 -9.70 0.60
N ASP A 67 -5.31 -9.99 1.87
CA ASP A 67 -6.22 -11.07 2.27
C ASP A 67 -7.62 -10.87 1.66
N VAL A 68 -8.14 -9.64 1.70
CA VAL A 68 -9.45 -9.30 1.15
C VAL A 68 -9.48 -9.45 -0.38
N LEU A 69 -8.47 -8.96 -1.08
CA LEU A 69 -8.40 -9.06 -2.55
C LEU A 69 -8.16 -10.49 -3.02
N GLU A 70 -7.28 -11.25 -2.36
CA GLU A 70 -7.02 -12.65 -2.70
C GLU A 70 -8.23 -13.54 -2.39
N ALA A 71 -8.93 -13.29 -1.29
CA ALA A 71 -10.20 -13.97 -0.99
C ALA A 71 -11.27 -13.68 -2.06
N TYR A 72 -11.39 -12.43 -2.50
CA TYR A 72 -12.29 -12.08 -3.61
C TYR A 72 -11.84 -12.72 -4.93
N ALA A 73 -10.56 -12.75 -5.24
CA ALA A 73 -10.05 -13.38 -6.47
C ALA A 73 -10.28 -14.91 -6.48
N ALA A 74 -10.17 -15.57 -5.33
CA ALA A 74 -10.38 -17.00 -5.20
C ALA A 74 -11.86 -17.41 -5.26
N ASN A 75 -12.73 -16.64 -4.61
CA ASN A 75 -14.15 -17.00 -4.47
C ASN A 75 -15.05 -16.31 -5.50
N GLY A 76 -14.62 -15.16 -6.04
CA GLY A 76 -15.46 -14.28 -6.83
C GLY A 76 -16.72 -13.86 -6.07
N GLU A 77 -17.83 -13.71 -6.78
CA GLU A 77 -19.17 -13.48 -6.20
C GLU A 77 -19.86 -14.77 -5.70
N ARG A 78 -19.13 -15.88 -5.61
CA ARG A 78 -19.75 -17.16 -5.19
C ARG A 78 -20.09 -17.19 -3.70
N ASP A 79 -19.59 -16.23 -2.92
CA ASP A 79 -19.94 -16.07 -1.52
C ASP A 79 -21.17 -15.15 -1.37
N PRO A 80 -22.37 -15.69 -1.08
CA PRO A 80 -23.58 -14.90 -0.91
C PRO A 80 -23.54 -13.97 0.32
N LEU A 81 -22.55 -14.15 1.20
CA LEU A 81 -22.38 -13.32 2.41
C LEU A 81 -21.40 -12.17 2.21
N SER A 82 -20.73 -12.08 1.05
CA SER A 82 -19.69 -11.09 0.80
C SER A 82 -19.90 -10.46 -0.57
N THR A 83 -20.69 -9.39 -0.60
CA THR A 83 -20.98 -8.67 -1.85
C THR A 83 -19.75 -7.90 -2.34
N ALA A 84 -19.66 -7.69 -3.66
CA ALA A 84 -18.57 -6.90 -4.25
C ALA A 84 -18.52 -5.49 -3.65
N GLU A 85 -19.67 -4.89 -3.36
CA GLU A 85 -19.79 -3.58 -2.74
C GLU A 85 -19.22 -3.58 -1.32
N GLU A 86 -19.52 -4.59 -0.50
CA GLU A 86 -19.00 -4.72 0.87
C GLU A 86 -17.49 -4.90 0.88
N MET A 87 -16.99 -5.82 0.05
CA MET A 87 -15.55 -6.05 -0.11
C MET A 87 -14.83 -4.79 -0.58
N LEU A 88 -15.38 -4.07 -1.56
CA LEU A 88 -14.82 -2.80 -2.00
C LEU A 88 -14.82 -1.76 -0.88
N GLY A 89 -15.88 -1.70 -0.07
CA GLY A 89 -15.96 -0.82 1.10
C GLY A 89 -14.85 -1.09 2.11
N ILE A 90 -14.59 -2.36 2.42
CA ILE A 90 -13.51 -2.78 3.33
C ILE A 90 -12.14 -2.37 2.79
N VAL A 91 -11.90 -2.62 1.49
CA VAL A 91 -10.66 -2.20 0.83
C VAL A 91 -10.52 -0.67 0.87
N GLU A 92 -11.56 0.08 0.52
CA GLU A 92 -11.54 1.54 0.55
C GLU A 92 -11.19 2.09 1.94
N ASP A 93 -11.82 1.58 2.99
CA ASP A 93 -11.57 2.05 4.36
C ASP A 93 -10.14 1.75 4.80
N THR A 94 -9.60 0.61 4.38
CA THR A 94 -8.21 0.25 4.64
C THR A 94 -7.24 1.14 3.85
N LEU A 95 -7.51 1.44 2.58
CA LEU A 95 -6.69 2.34 1.77
C LEU A 95 -6.74 3.78 2.28
N ARG A 96 -7.86 4.26 2.83
CA ARG A 96 -7.92 5.55 3.53
C ARG A 96 -6.97 5.57 4.72
N ARG A 97 -6.97 4.49 5.53
CA ARG A 97 -6.05 4.36 6.67
C ARG A 97 -4.59 4.38 6.22
N VAL A 98 -4.26 3.68 5.14
CA VAL A 98 -2.93 3.72 4.51
C VAL A 98 -2.54 5.15 4.11
N ALA A 99 -3.43 5.89 3.46
CA ALA A 99 -3.15 7.27 3.07
C ALA A 99 -2.88 8.18 4.29
N VAL A 100 -3.63 8.01 5.39
CA VAL A 100 -3.43 8.76 6.64
C VAL A 100 -2.05 8.47 7.25
N LEU A 101 -1.58 7.22 7.21
CA LEU A 101 -0.24 6.86 7.72
C LEU A 101 0.88 7.58 6.98
N GLY A 102 0.72 7.79 5.68
CA GLY A 102 1.69 8.49 4.85
C GLY A 102 1.74 9.99 5.09
N VAL A 103 0.73 10.61 5.72
CA VAL A 103 0.81 12.04 6.03
C VAL A 103 1.68 12.21 7.28
N ALA A 104 2.81 12.89 7.13
CA ALA A 104 3.61 13.30 8.29
C ALA A 104 2.74 14.10 9.26
N PRO A 105 2.89 13.91 10.58
CA PRO A 105 2.28 14.78 11.57
C PRO A 105 3.03 16.13 11.58
N ASP A 106 3.01 16.84 10.45
CA ASP A 106 3.64 18.14 10.32
C ASP A 106 2.81 19.16 11.10
N GLY A 107 3.25 19.40 12.35
CA GLY A 107 3.02 20.65 13.06
C GLY A 107 1.57 20.97 13.46
N PRO A 108 1.36 22.08 14.18
CA PRO A 108 0.11 22.39 14.85
C PRO A 108 -1.06 22.44 13.85
N ALA A 109 -2.14 21.73 14.21
CA ALA A 109 -3.32 21.43 13.41
C ALA A 109 -4.08 22.63 12.79
N GLU A 110 -3.64 23.88 13.00
CA GLU A 110 -4.30 25.09 12.52
C GLU A 110 -4.19 25.30 10.99
N GLU A 111 -3.15 24.78 10.32
CA GLU A 111 -2.98 24.98 8.85
C GLU A 111 -3.68 23.93 7.97
N ALA A 112 -4.33 22.92 8.56
CA ALA A 112 -4.93 21.83 7.79
C ALA A 112 -6.25 22.21 7.08
N ALA A 113 -6.96 23.23 7.55
CA ALA A 113 -8.26 23.63 7.00
C ALA A 113 -8.16 24.32 5.63
N ASP A 114 -7.08 25.04 5.34
CA ASP A 114 -6.89 25.76 4.06
C ASP A 114 -6.45 24.85 2.91
N ALA A 115 -5.83 23.70 3.21
CA ALA A 115 -5.25 22.83 2.18
C ALA A 115 -6.31 22.12 1.30
N ALA A 116 -7.50 21.86 1.82
CA ALA A 116 -8.55 21.15 1.08
C ALA A 116 -9.16 21.99 -0.06
N GLU A 117 -9.18 23.32 0.08
CA GLU A 117 -9.72 24.25 -0.93
C GLU A 117 -8.75 24.44 -2.11
N VAL A 118 -7.44 24.38 -1.85
CA VAL A 118 -6.38 24.61 -2.86
C VAL A 118 -6.25 23.45 -3.86
N VAL A 119 -6.57 22.21 -3.48
CA VAL A 119 -6.43 21.03 -4.35
C VAL A 119 -7.44 21.03 -5.51
N ALA A 120 -8.63 21.60 -5.29
CA ALA A 120 -9.63 21.76 -6.34
C ALA A 120 -9.20 22.78 -7.43
N ALA A 121 -8.29 23.70 -7.10
CA ALA A 121 -7.77 24.72 -8.03
C ALA A 121 -6.47 24.29 -8.74
N SER A 122 -5.61 23.50 -8.08
CA SER A 122 -4.30 23.11 -8.61
C SER A 122 -4.32 22.05 -9.72
N THR A 123 -5.46 21.42 -10.01
CA THR A 123 -5.60 20.45 -11.12
C THR A 123 -5.60 21.08 -12.52
N ARG A 124 -5.43 22.40 -12.65
CA ARG A 124 -5.53 23.09 -13.96
C ARG A 124 -4.27 23.76 -14.53
N GLY A 125 -3.14 23.80 -13.83
CA GLY A 125 -1.91 24.28 -14.46
C GLY A 125 -0.81 24.69 -13.51
N GLY A 126 0.30 23.94 -13.53
CA GLY A 126 1.48 24.30 -12.76
C GLY A 126 2.52 23.19 -12.77
N ARG A 127 3.33 23.13 -13.82
CA ARG A 127 4.49 22.24 -13.93
C ARG A 127 5.66 22.87 -13.15
N SER A 128 5.57 22.91 -11.83
CA SER A 128 6.70 23.29 -10.96
C SER A 128 7.42 22.03 -10.48
N GLY A 129 8.69 21.92 -10.86
CA GLY A 129 9.51 20.72 -10.77
C GLY A 129 10.08 20.42 -9.38
N ASP A 130 9.25 20.44 -8.35
CA ASP A 130 9.61 19.88 -7.04
C ASP A 130 8.63 18.74 -6.70
N GLY A 131 8.95 17.53 -7.19
CA GLY A 131 8.06 16.37 -7.19
C GLY A 131 7.66 15.88 -5.80
N LYS A 132 8.35 16.32 -4.74
CA LYS A 132 8.09 15.92 -3.35
C LYS A 132 6.87 16.64 -2.74
N ALA A 133 6.64 17.90 -3.08
CA ALA A 133 5.56 18.69 -2.49
C ALA A 133 4.16 18.24 -2.94
N GLY A 134 4.05 17.60 -4.11
CA GLY A 134 2.75 17.19 -4.68
C GLY A 134 2.15 15.92 -4.05
N GLN A 135 2.98 14.98 -3.57
CA GLN A 135 2.49 13.70 -3.05
C GLN A 135 1.85 13.82 -1.66
N GLY A 136 2.43 14.62 -0.76
CA GLY A 136 1.83 14.87 0.55
C GLY A 136 0.44 15.52 0.45
N VAL A 137 0.26 16.42 -0.53
CA VAL A 137 -1.04 17.05 -0.83
C VAL A 137 -2.06 16.02 -1.32
N LEU A 138 -1.65 15.07 -2.17
CA LEU A 138 -2.52 13.99 -2.63
C LEU A 138 -2.94 13.06 -1.48
N LEU A 139 -2.00 12.64 -0.62
CA LEU A 139 -2.30 11.78 0.53
C LEU A 139 -3.25 12.48 1.51
N LYS A 140 -3.04 13.77 1.76
CA LYS A 140 -3.93 14.60 2.58
C LYS A 140 -5.32 14.73 1.95
N ALA A 141 -5.40 14.92 0.63
CA ALA A 141 -6.66 14.95 -0.09
C ALA A 141 -7.40 13.61 0.03
N ILE A 142 -6.72 12.47 -0.18
CA ILE A 142 -7.29 11.13 -0.01
C ILE A 142 -7.81 10.92 1.41
N GLY A 143 -7.01 11.29 2.42
CA GLY A 143 -7.41 11.24 3.82
C GLY A 143 -8.65 12.08 4.13
N SER A 144 -8.86 13.19 3.41
CA SER A 144 -10.03 14.06 3.57
C SER A 144 -11.31 13.57 2.89
N MET A 145 -11.24 12.53 2.03
CA MET A 145 -12.41 12.01 1.29
C MET A 145 -13.37 11.17 2.16
N THR A 146 -13.38 11.39 3.47
CA THR A 146 -14.23 10.65 4.41
C THR A 146 -15.72 10.86 4.11
N GLY A 147 -16.52 9.81 4.27
CA GLY A 147 -17.99 9.91 4.21
C GLY A 147 -18.64 9.72 2.84
N ARG A 148 -17.89 9.55 1.74
CA ARG A 148 -18.44 9.09 0.45
C ARG A 148 -17.87 7.73 0.06
N ARG A 149 -18.74 6.72 0.02
CA ARG A 149 -18.44 5.38 -0.50
C ARG A 149 -18.18 5.45 -2.01
N GLY A 150 -17.17 4.76 -2.50
CA GLY A 150 -16.79 4.75 -3.92
C GLY A 150 -15.98 5.96 -4.38
N ALA A 151 -15.92 7.05 -3.60
CA ALA A 151 -15.23 8.27 -4.02
C ALA A 151 -13.71 8.07 -4.10
N LEU A 152 -13.14 7.32 -3.15
CA LEU A 152 -11.72 6.98 -3.17
C LEU A 152 -11.39 6.10 -4.38
N THR A 153 -12.18 5.04 -4.59
CA THR A 153 -12.01 4.14 -5.74
C THR A 153 -12.06 4.92 -7.06
N ALA A 154 -13.07 5.78 -7.24
CA ALA A 154 -13.17 6.61 -8.45
C ALA A 154 -11.96 7.54 -8.64
N SER A 155 -11.45 8.13 -7.55
CA SER A 155 -10.24 8.97 -7.57
C SER A 155 -9.00 8.17 -7.98
N LEU A 156 -8.76 7.01 -7.37
CA LEU A 156 -7.62 6.15 -7.68
C LEU A 156 -7.67 5.60 -9.12
N CYS A 157 -8.83 5.19 -9.60
CA CYS A 157 -9.00 4.69 -10.97
C CYS A 157 -8.85 5.81 -12.01
N SER A 158 -9.43 6.99 -11.77
CA SER A 158 -9.35 8.12 -12.71
C SER A 158 -7.94 8.70 -12.82
N SER A 159 -7.18 8.69 -11.72
CA SER A 159 -5.78 9.11 -11.69
C SER A 159 -4.80 8.04 -12.20
N ARG A 160 -5.28 6.80 -12.42
CA ARG A 160 -4.44 5.62 -12.73
C ARG A 160 -3.37 5.33 -11.68
N LEU A 161 -3.56 5.81 -10.45
CA LEU A 161 -2.65 5.53 -9.34
C LEU A 161 -2.86 4.11 -8.81
N TYR A 162 -4.13 3.70 -8.71
CA TYR A 162 -4.56 2.43 -8.13
C TYR A 162 -3.95 2.17 -6.74
N ILE A 163 -3.93 0.91 -6.29
CA ILE A 163 -3.39 0.52 -4.98
C ILE A 163 -1.86 0.65 -5.01
N SER A 164 -1.22 0.15 -6.07
CA SER A 164 0.25 0.15 -6.16
C SER A 164 0.87 1.54 -6.04
N GLY A 165 0.34 2.54 -6.74
CA GLY A 165 0.85 3.91 -6.65
C GLY A 165 0.58 4.57 -5.30
N LEU A 166 -0.52 4.21 -4.62
CA LEU A 166 -0.79 4.68 -3.26
C LEU A 166 0.21 4.08 -2.26
N LEU A 167 0.46 2.77 -2.34
CA LEU A 167 1.42 2.09 -1.48
C LEU A 167 2.85 2.62 -1.69
N GLU A 168 3.26 2.82 -2.94
CA GLU A 168 4.56 3.40 -3.27
C GLU A 168 4.70 4.82 -2.71
N ALA A 169 3.67 5.66 -2.84
CA ALA A 169 3.69 7.02 -2.32
C ALA A 169 3.78 7.04 -0.78
N VAL A 170 2.98 6.22 -0.09
CA VAL A 170 2.99 6.16 1.38
C VAL A 170 4.30 5.58 1.91
N LEU A 171 4.82 4.53 1.28
CA LEU A 171 6.11 3.95 1.67
C LEU A 171 7.26 4.91 1.42
N GLY A 172 7.25 5.61 0.28
CA GLY A 172 8.22 6.66 -0.04
C GLY A 172 8.21 7.75 1.02
N GLU A 173 7.03 8.27 1.39
CA GLU A 173 6.91 9.29 2.42
C GLU A 173 7.36 8.78 3.79
N LEU A 174 6.92 7.60 4.21
CA LEU A 174 7.32 6.98 5.47
C LEU A 174 8.78 6.57 5.52
N THR A 175 9.53 6.58 4.42
CA THR A 175 10.96 6.24 4.40
C THR A 175 11.86 7.38 3.90
N ASP A 176 11.31 8.59 3.75
CA ASP A 176 11.98 9.75 3.13
C ASP A 176 12.52 9.44 1.74
N TRP A 177 11.89 8.48 1.05
CA TRP A 177 12.28 7.93 -0.25
C TRP A 177 13.64 7.23 -0.24
N ARG A 178 14.09 6.78 0.93
CA ARG A 178 15.35 6.04 1.09
C ARG A 178 15.20 4.55 0.82
N ALA A 179 14.00 4.02 1.05
CA ALA A 179 13.65 2.66 0.68
C ALA A 179 12.66 2.69 -0.47
N SER A 180 12.79 1.71 -1.37
CA SER A 180 11.86 1.48 -2.46
C SER A 180 11.36 0.04 -2.39
N PRO A 181 10.09 -0.22 -2.74
CA PRO A 181 9.61 -1.58 -2.85
C PRO A 181 10.44 -2.35 -3.89
N SER A 182 10.63 -3.63 -3.65
CA SER A 182 11.28 -4.53 -4.61
C SER A 182 10.41 -4.73 -5.85
N ASP A 183 11.02 -5.16 -6.96
CA ASP A 183 10.29 -5.49 -8.20
C ASP A 183 9.22 -6.58 -7.97
N ALA A 184 9.48 -7.51 -7.04
CA ALA A 184 8.54 -8.57 -6.69
C ALA A 184 7.31 -8.05 -5.95
N GLU A 185 7.50 -7.10 -5.03
CA GLU A 185 6.39 -6.42 -4.35
C GLU A 185 5.59 -5.57 -5.34
N LEU A 186 6.26 -4.79 -6.18
CA LEU A 186 5.59 -4.01 -7.22
C LEU A 186 4.78 -4.88 -8.18
N ALA A 187 5.32 -6.03 -8.60
CA ALA A 187 4.57 -6.99 -9.42
C ALA A 187 3.34 -7.55 -8.69
N THR A 188 3.45 -7.74 -7.37
CA THR A 188 2.34 -8.21 -6.52
C THR A 188 1.26 -7.12 -6.40
N TRP A 189 1.64 -5.88 -6.12
CA TRP A 189 0.71 -4.76 -6.01
C TRP A 189 0.01 -4.45 -7.35
N ARG A 190 0.72 -4.56 -8.48
CA ARG A 190 0.10 -4.44 -9.81
C ARG A 190 -0.91 -5.55 -10.09
N ARG A 191 -0.70 -6.75 -9.55
CA ARG A 191 -1.72 -7.81 -9.62
C ARG A 191 -2.95 -7.43 -8.80
N TRP A 192 -2.77 -6.84 -7.63
CA TRP A 192 -3.86 -6.32 -6.81
C TRP A 192 -4.63 -5.20 -7.51
N ASP A 193 -3.98 -4.33 -8.28
CA ASP A 193 -4.66 -3.30 -9.09
C ASP A 193 -5.67 -3.92 -10.07
N LEU A 194 -5.34 -5.06 -10.69
CA LEU A 194 -6.24 -5.77 -11.60
C LEU A 194 -7.45 -6.36 -10.87
N ILE A 195 -7.24 -6.89 -9.67
CA ILE A 195 -8.31 -7.45 -8.83
C ILE A 195 -9.21 -6.31 -8.33
N PHE A 196 -8.61 -5.22 -7.87
CA PHE A 196 -9.31 -4.03 -7.41
C PHE A 196 -10.13 -3.36 -8.51
N ASP A 197 -9.60 -3.23 -9.73
CA ASP A 197 -10.35 -2.71 -10.88
C ASP A 197 -11.56 -3.60 -11.23
N ARG A 198 -11.39 -4.93 -11.19
CA ARG A 198 -12.49 -5.88 -11.39
C ARG A 198 -13.55 -5.70 -10.30
N LEU A 199 -13.15 -5.69 -9.04
CA LEU A 199 -14.02 -5.49 -7.88
C LEU A 199 -14.80 -4.17 -7.99
N ALA A 200 -14.12 -3.08 -8.36
CA ALA A 200 -14.74 -1.77 -8.56
C ALA A 200 -15.80 -1.76 -9.67
N ARG A 201 -15.54 -2.47 -10.78
CA ARG A 201 -16.52 -2.60 -11.88
C ARG A 201 -17.75 -3.39 -11.47
N HIS A 202 -17.57 -4.49 -10.73
CA HIS A 202 -18.69 -5.30 -10.23
C HIS A 202 -19.56 -4.51 -9.25
N ALA A 203 -18.93 -3.88 -8.24
CA ALA A 203 -19.62 -3.05 -7.27
C ALA A 203 -20.31 -1.80 -7.87
N GLY A 204 -19.85 -1.32 -9.03
CA GLY A 204 -20.47 -0.23 -9.77
C GLY A 204 -21.76 -0.62 -10.51
N GLY A 205 -22.12 -1.91 -10.51
CA GLY A 205 -23.31 -2.40 -11.18
C GLY A 205 -23.25 -2.18 -12.69
N ASP A 206 -22.09 -2.39 -13.32
CA ASP A 206 -21.98 -2.50 -14.78
C ASP A 206 -21.98 -3.99 -15.19
N PRO A 207 -23.12 -4.70 -15.13
CA PRO A 207 -23.21 -6.13 -15.44
C PRO A 207 -22.99 -6.45 -16.93
N ARG A 208 -22.67 -5.44 -17.76
CA ARG A 208 -22.54 -5.58 -19.22
C ARG A 208 -21.14 -6.01 -19.66
N ARG A 209 -20.22 -6.30 -18.74
CA ARG A 209 -18.82 -6.64 -19.06
C ARG A 209 -18.29 -7.96 -18.50
N ASP A 210 -19.12 -8.73 -17.80
CA ASP A 210 -18.76 -10.07 -17.30
C ASP A 210 -19.09 -11.19 -18.28
N GLU A 211 -19.42 -10.85 -19.53
CA GLU A 211 -19.12 -11.76 -20.65
C GLU A 211 -17.61 -11.73 -20.87
N ASP A 212 -16.92 -12.52 -20.06
CA ASP A 212 -15.53 -12.94 -20.25
C ASP A 212 -15.33 -13.33 -21.73
N PRO A 213 -14.57 -12.55 -22.53
CA PRO A 213 -14.21 -12.98 -23.87
C PRO A 213 -13.12 -14.03 -23.72
N GLY A 214 -13.54 -15.23 -23.32
CA GLY A 214 -12.79 -16.48 -23.32
C GLY A 214 -11.37 -16.39 -22.78
N ASP A 215 -11.20 -16.81 -21.53
CA ASP A 215 -9.94 -17.41 -21.09
C ASP A 215 -9.51 -18.50 -22.10
N PRO A 216 -8.50 -18.29 -22.97
CA PRO A 216 -8.00 -19.31 -23.89
C PRO A 216 -6.96 -20.21 -23.20
N CYS A 217 -6.85 -20.14 -21.88
CA CYS A 217 -5.95 -20.97 -21.10
C CYS A 217 -6.62 -22.33 -20.84
N CYS A 218 -6.22 -23.34 -21.64
CA CYS A 218 -6.24 -24.78 -21.33
C CYS A 218 -7.15 -25.72 -22.16
N GLU A 219 -7.61 -25.34 -23.35
CA GLU A 219 -8.00 -26.36 -24.36
C GLU A 219 -6.80 -26.68 -25.26
N GLY A 220 -5.77 -27.28 -24.67
CA GLY A 220 -4.51 -27.55 -25.38
C GLY A 220 -3.61 -28.60 -24.74
N VAL A 221 -4.14 -29.46 -23.87
CA VAL A 221 -3.45 -30.74 -23.60
C VAL A 221 -3.82 -31.68 -24.74
N ALA A 222 -3.09 -31.54 -25.85
CA ALA A 222 -3.02 -32.58 -26.84
C ALA A 222 -2.56 -33.85 -26.11
N CYS A 223 -3.42 -34.88 -26.13
CA CYS A 223 -3.04 -36.24 -25.83
C CYS A 223 -1.90 -36.66 -26.76
N SER A 224 -0.66 -36.46 -26.33
CA SER A 224 0.49 -37.14 -26.93
C SER A 224 0.36 -38.61 -26.54
N GLY A 225 -0.22 -39.38 -27.47
CA GLY A 225 -0.34 -40.82 -27.34
C GLY A 225 1.01 -41.46 -27.06
N GLU A 226 1.04 -42.36 -26.08
CA GLU A 226 2.12 -43.33 -25.91
C GLU A 226 2.19 -44.22 -27.16
N PRO A 227 3.36 -44.37 -27.80
CA PRO A 227 3.57 -45.48 -28.71
C PRO A 227 3.81 -46.74 -27.88
N GLU A 228 2.81 -47.60 -27.87
CA GLU A 228 2.86 -49.00 -27.46
C GLU A 228 3.98 -49.71 -28.25
N SER A 229 5.15 -49.84 -27.64
CA SER A 229 6.26 -50.61 -28.21
C SER A 229 6.07 -52.08 -27.88
N ALA A 230 5.30 -52.77 -28.72
CA ALA A 230 5.28 -54.21 -28.82
C ALA A 230 6.52 -54.70 -29.58
N ALA A 231 7.45 -55.34 -28.87
CA ALA A 231 8.43 -56.31 -29.37
C ALA A 231 8.94 -57.06 -28.13
N GLY A 232 8.93 -58.38 -28.02
CA GLY A 232 9.18 -59.40 -29.04
C GLY A 232 10.26 -60.31 -28.47
#